data_AF-A0A8C0KMY1-F1
#
_entry.id   AF-A0A8C0KMY1-F1
#
_cell.length_a   1.000
_cell.length_b   1.000
_cell.length_c   1.000
_cell.angle_alpha   90.00
_cell.angle_beta   90.00
_cell.angle_gamma   90.00
#
_symmetry.space_group_name_H-M   'P 1'
#
loop_
_entity.id
_entity.type
_entity.pdbx_description
1 polymer ?
#
loop_
_entity_poly.entity_id
_entity_poly.type
_entity_poly.pdbx_seq_one_letter_code
_entity_poly.pdbx_strand_id
1 'polypeptide(L)' 'MNVIADALKSINDAEKRGKRQVLIRPCSKVIVWFLTVMMKHGYIGKFEITDDHRAGKIIVNLIGRLNRCDQP' A
#
# COMPACT_ATOMS: atom_id res chain seq x y z
N MET A 1 16.21 -8.39 3.33
CA MET A 1 14.81 -8.42 2.87
C MET A 1 14.01 -7.51 3.79
N ASN A 2 13.61 -6.32 3.33
CA ASN A 2 12.98 -5.31 4.18
C ASN A 2 11.51 -5.16 3.75
N VAL A 3 10.60 -5.71 4.57
CA VAL A 3 9.17 -5.82 4.27
C VAL A 3 8.50 -4.46 4.02
N ILE A 4 9.04 -3.36 4.56
CA ILE A 4 8.54 -2.01 4.32
C ILE A 4 8.93 -1.53 2.92
N ALA A 5 10.17 -1.77 2.49
CA ALA A 5 10.66 -1.37 1.18
C ALA A 5 9.91 -2.12 0.06
N ASP A 6 9.66 -3.42 0.25
CA ASP A 6 8.90 -4.23 -0.70
C ASP A 6 7.43 -3.78 -0.79
N ALA A 7 6.82 -3.43 0.34
CA ALA A 7 5.45 -2.88 0.39
C ALA A 7 5.35 -1.52 -0.33
N LEU A 8 6.28 -0.60 -0.05
CA LEU A 8 6.34 0.72 -0.68
C LEU A 8 6.54 0.62 -2.20
N LYS A 9 7.47 -0.24 -2.63
CA LYS A 9 7.72 -0.48 -4.05
C LYS A 9 6.46 -1.01 -4.75
N SER A 10 5.77 -1.96 -4.13
CA SER A 10 4.53 -2.53 -4.67
C SER A 10 3.41 -1.49 -4.80
N ILE A 11 3.26 -0.58 -3.82
CA ILE A 11 2.29 0.52 -3.87
C ILE A 11 2.63 1.48 -5.03
N ASN A 12 3.88 1.95 -5.11
CA ASN A 12 4.34 2.87 -6.15
C ASN A 12 4.21 2.27 -7.56
N ASP A 13 4.60 1.00 -7.73
CA ASP A 13 4.48 0.30 -9.00
C ASP A 13 3.01 0.07 -9.41
N ALA A 14 2.14 -0.25 -8.45
CA ALA A 14 0.71 -0.41 -8.71
C ALA A 14 0.05 0.90 -9.12
N GLU A 15 0.43 1.99 -8.47
CA GLU A 15 -0.05 3.33 -8.77
C GLU A 15 0.43 3.85 -10.12
N LYS A 16 1.73 3.71 -10.44
CA LYS A 16 2.29 4.03 -11.76
C LYS A 16 1.61 3.25 -12.89
N ARG A 17 1.16 2.03 -12.60
CA ARG A 17 0.40 1.18 -13.54
C ARG A 17 -1.09 1.53 -13.60
N GLY A 18 -1.58 2.50 -12.81
CA GLY A 18 -2.99 2.88 -12.75
C GLY A 18 -3.89 1.81 -12.14
N LYS A 19 -3.35 0.90 -11.32
CA LYS A 19 -4.15 -0.11 -10.64
C LYS A 19 -4.97 0.56 -9.54
N ARG A 20 -6.22 0.12 -9.39
CA ARG A 20 -7.11 0.60 -8.33
C ARG A 20 -6.76 0.00 -6.97
N GLN A 21 -6.15 -1.18 -6.93
CA GLN A 21 -5.87 -1.90 -5.70
C GLN A 21 -4.50 -2.57 -5.76
N VAL A 22 -3.83 -2.64 -4.61
CA VAL A 22 -2.58 -3.37 -4.43
C VAL A 22 -2.70 -4.34 -3.26
N LEU A 23 -2.08 -5.50 -3.44
CA LEU A 23 -2.09 -6.59 -2.48
C LEU A 23 -0.70 -6.74 -1.89
N ILE A 24 -0.57 -6.55 -0.58
CA ILE A 24 0.70 -6.59 0.14
C ILE A 24 0.75 -7.86 0.97
N ARG A 25 1.88 -8.58 0.86
CA ARG A 25 2.23 -9.74 1.67
C ARG A 25 3.72 -9.64 2.03
N PRO A 26 4.14 -9.94 3.27
CA PRO A 26 3.36 -10.41 4.44
C PRO A 26 2.63 -9.27 5.20
N CYS A 27 1.65 -9.63 6.03
CA CYS A 27 0.96 -8.68 6.93
C CYS A 27 1.72 -8.53 8.25
N SER A 28 2.44 -7.42 8.42
CA SER A 28 3.15 -7.08 9.66
C SER A 28 2.48 -5.91 10.38
N LYS A 29 2.48 -5.92 11.74
CA LYS A 29 1.92 -4.82 12.56
C LYS A 29 2.49 -3.44 12.17
N VAL A 30 3.78 -3.39 11.82
CA VAL A 30 4.47 -2.17 11.37
C VAL A 30 3.90 -1.66 10.04
N ILE A 31 3.60 -2.56 9.09
CA ILE A 31 3.02 -2.19 7.78
C ILE A 31 1.61 -1.63 7.99
N VAL A 32 0.81 -2.24 8.86
CA VAL A 32 -0.54 -1.76 9.19
C VAL A 32 -0.50 -0.36 9.80
N TRP A 33 0.41 -0.12 10.75
CA TRP A 33 0.62 1.21 11.33
C TRP A 33 1.03 2.24 10.28
N PHE A 34 1.96 1.87 9.41
CA PHE A 34 2.44 2.73 8.34
C PHE A 34 1.34 3.10 7.33
N LEU A 35 0.57 2.11 6.87
CA LEU A 35 -0.58 2.33 5.98
C LEU A 35 -1.66 3.21 6.64
N THR A 36 -1.87 3.06 7.95
CA THR A 36 -2.80 3.91 8.70
C THR A 36 -2.37 5.38 8.67
N VAL A 37 -1.07 5.66 8.82
CA VAL A 37 -0.52 7.01 8.69
C VAL A 37 -0.69 7.53 7.27
N MET A 38 -0.34 6.73 6.25
CA MET A 38 -0.51 7.12 4.85
C MET A 38 -1.96 7.42 4.48
N MET A 39 -2.91 6.67 5.03
CA MET A 39 -4.34 6.90 4.84
C MET A 39 -4.79 8.21 5.50
N LYS A 40 -4.32 8.50 6.72
CA LYS A 40 -4.61 9.77 7.42
C LYS A 40 -4.09 10.99 6.66
N HIS A 41 -2.93 10.86 6.01
CA HIS A 41 -2.38 11.91 5.15
C HIS A 41 -3.05 12.00 3.77
N GLY A 42 -3.91 11.05 3.42
CA GLY A 42 -4.62 11.05 2.13
C GLY A 42 -3.79 10.57 0.93
N TYR A 43 -2.65 9.90 1.16
CA TYR A 43 -1.84 9.31 0.09
C TYR A 43 -2.48 8.04 -0.49
N ILE A 44 -3.07 7.21 0.39
CA ILE A 44 -3.74 5.96 0.02
C ILE A 44 -5.19 5.97 0.50
N GLY A 45 -6.02 5.15 -0.13
CA GLY A 45 -7.43 4.99 0.23
C GLY A 45 -7.62 4.04 1.40
N LYS A 46 -8.84 3.55 1.53
CA LYS A 46 -9.17 2.50 2.51
C LYS A 46 -8.34 1.25 2.24
N PHE A 47 -7.90 0.59 3.30
CA PHE A 47 -7.26 -0.71 3.22
C PHE A 47 -8.00 -1.72 4.09
N GLU A 48 -7.95 -2.98 3.68
CA GLU A 48 -8.55 -4.12 4.38
C GLU A 48 -7.46 -5.14 4.70
N ILE A 49 -7.58 -5.77 5.87
CA ILE A 49 -6.69 -6.83 6.31
C ILE A 49 -7.49 -8.13 6.30
N THR A 50 -7.03 -9.10 5.53
CA THR A 50 -7.59 -10.46 5.48
C THR A 50 -6.59 -11.42 6.12
N ASP A 51 -7.00 -12.13 7.16
CA ASP A 51 -6.19 -13.18 7.75
C ASP A 51 -6.45 -14.51 7.03
N ASP A 52 -5.41 -15.07 6.41
CA ASP A 52 -5.49 -16.30 5.62
C ASP A 52 -4.84 -17.49 6.34
N HIS A 53 -4.69 -17.42 7.69
CA HIS A 53 -4.00 -18.41 8.54
C HIS A 53 -2.51 -18.66 8.24
N ARG A 54 -1.98 -18.19 7.11
CA ARG A 54 -0.58 -18.38 6.70
C ARG A 54 0.31 -17.16 6.90
N ALA A 55 -0.12 -15.97 6.49
CA ALA A 55 0.74 -14.77 6.51
C ALA A 55 0.00 -13.42 6.57
N GLY A 56 -1.34 -13.44 6.65
CA GLY A 56 -2.19 -12.27 6.44
C GLY A 56 -2.00 -11.62 5.05
N LYS A 57 -3.00 -10.87 4.62
CA LYS A 57 -3.04 -10.20 3.32
C LYS A 57 -3.59 -8.79 3.56
N ILE A 58 -2.94 -7.79 2.99
CA ILE A 58 -3.46 -6.42 3.07
C ILE A 58 -3.85 -5.97 1.67
N ILE A 59 -5.11 -5.61 1.49
CA ILE A 59 -5.64 -5.04 0.26
C ILE A 59 -5.71 -3.53 0.47
N VAL A 60 -4.91 -2.77 -0.26
CA VAL A 60 -4.91 -1.31 -0.20
C VAL A 60 -5.59 -0.77 -1.45
N ASN A 61 -6.63 0.04 -1.27
CA ASN A 61 -7.29 0.74 -2.35
C ASN A 61 -6.52 2.03 -2.66
N LEU A 62 -6.10 2.22 -3.90
CA LEU A 62 -5.35 3.38 -4.37
C LEU A 62 -6.34 4.41 -4.92
N ILE A 63 -6.17 5.66 -4.52
CA ILE A 63 -7.10 6.75 -4.88
C ILE A 63 -6.77 7.31 -6.29
N GLY A 64 -5.66 6.87 -6.90
CA GLY A 64 -5.20 7.38 -8.20
C GLY A 64 -4.87 8.87 -8.19
N ARG A 65 -4.61 9.45 -7.01
CA ARG A 65 -4.41 10.89 -6.79
C ARG A 65 -2.95 11.32 -6.72
N LEU A 66 -2.01 10.37 -6.67
CA LEU A 66 -0.59 10.65 -6.86
C LEU A 66 -0.33 10.87 -8.36
N ASN A 67 -0.92 11.96 -8.86
CA ASN A 67 -0.50 12.57 -10.10
C ASN A 67 0.90 13.16 -9.84
N ARG A 68 1.92 12.40 -10.24
CA ARG A 68 3.12 12.91 -10.89
C ARG A 68 3.81 14.09 -10.18
N CYS A 69 4.73 13.78 -9.28
CA CYS A 69 5.87 14.67 -9.03
C CYS A 69 6.88 14.51 -10.19
N ASP A 70 6.52 14.97 -11.39
CA ASP A 70 7.51 15.34 -12.41
C ASP A 70 7.77 16.83 -12.17
N GLN A 71 8.92 17.17 -11.61
CA GLN A 71 9.43 18.55 -11.66
C GLN A 71 10.17 18.74 -13.00
N PRO A 72 10.07 19.94 -13.60
CA PRO A 72 10.78 20.30 -14.84
C PRO A 72 12.31 20.28 -14.68
#